data_AF-A0A147BG58-F1
#
_entry.id   AF-A0A147BG58-F1
#
_cell.length_a   1.000
_cell.length_b   1.000
_cell.length_c   1.000
_cell.angle_alpha   90.00
_cell.angle_beta   90.00
_cell.angle_gamma   90.00
#
_symmetry.space_group_name_H-M   'P 1'
#
loop_
_entity.id
_entity.type
_entity.pdbx_description
1 polymer ?
#
loop_
_entity_poly.entity_id
_entity_poly.type
_entity_poly.pdbx_seq_one_letter_code
_entity_poly.pdbx_strand_id
1 'polypeptide(L)'
;FRHQLKTMTTFFIERGYPLGLLRNASSRVFNISRHDALFPQSRSKPPCNPLIFTFHPSIPRLGKLIMDATSHLVDSKVISKAPALTYRRQPNLRSLLVRSNRSIRPQTLLPGTTPCGAPKCLTCKHTGPPPNLPMRIPDNHTCKSSNLIYIISCTLCPTLLYIGETDRRLHERFREHRRLVTLERAGQLKHDLSTHVSKHFSSTNHSELNMRICVIKSGFHTPTSRKKEENRLIFNLKTEFPSGLNMKLTFGY
;
A
#
# COMPACT_ATOMS: atom_id res chain seq x y z
N PHE A 1 -10.03 36.21 -15.55
CA PHE A 1 -10.84 35.24 -16.33
C PHE A 1 -10.09 34.66 -17.54
N ARG A 2 -9.71 35.45 -18.56
CA ARG A 2 -9.01 34.93 -19.77
C ARG A 2 -7.70 34.18 -19.48
N HIS A 3 -6.93 34.65 -18.48
CA HIS A 3 -5.73 33.95 -18.00
C HIS A 3 -6.06 32.55 -17.47
N GLN A 4 -7.02 32.45 -16.55
CA GLN A 4 -7.45 31.18 -15.97
C GLN A 4 -8.03 30.21 -17.01
N LEU A 5 -8.75 30.73 -18.02
CA LEU A 5 -9.28 29.92 -19.12
C LEU A 5 -8.15 29.29 -19.94
N LYS A 6 -7.06 30.03 -20.21
CA LYS A 6 -5.86 29.48 -20.86
C LYS A 6 -5.21 28.39 -19.99
N THR A 7 -5.00 28.65 -18.70
CA THR A 7 -4.41 27.67 -17.76
C THR A 7 -5.21 26.37 -17.72
N MET A 8 -6.54 26.47 -17.63
CA MET A 8 -7.43 25.31 -17.63
C MET A 8 -7.45 24.57 -18.97
N THR A 9 -7.40 25.30 -20.08
CA THR A 9 -7.33 24.69 -21.42
C THR A 9 -6.06 23.86 -21.57
N THR A 10 -4.89 24.40 -21.18
CA THR A 10 -3.62 23.65 -21.20
C THR A 10 -3.68 22.40 -20.33
N PHE A 11 -4.21 22.53 -19.10
CA PHE A 11 -4.38 21.42 -18.17
C PHE A 11 -5.23 20.28 -18.74
N PHE A 12 -6.31 20.59 -19.47
CA PHE A 12 -7.16 19.56 -20.08
C PHE A 12 -6.54 18.96 -21.35
N ILE A 13 -5.75 19.73 -22.11
CA ILE A 13 -5.00 19.20 -23.25
C ILE A 13 -3.97 18.16 -22.78
N GLU A 14 -3.23 18.45 -21.70
CA GLU A 14 -2.25 17.53 -21.11
C GLU A 14 -2.88 16.21 -20.62
N ARG A 15 -4.18 16.23 -20.30
CA ARG A 15 -4.95 15.04 -19.90
C ARG A 15 -5.61 14.30 -21.07
N GLY A 16 -5.36 14.73 -22.31
CA GLY A 16 -5.82 14.06 -23.52
C GLY A 16 -7.27 14.38 -23.92
N TYR A 17 -7.84 15.50 -23.47
CA TYR A 17 -9.17 15.91 -23.90
C TYR A 17 -9.15 16.45 -25.34
N PRO A 18 -10.14 16.12 -26.18
CA PRO A 18 -10.17 16.55 -27.57
C PRO A 18 -10.39 18.07 -27.71
N LEU A 19 -9.62 18.70 -28.60
CA LEU A 19 -9.59 20.16 -28.79
C LEU A 19 -10.96 20.76 -29.16
N GLY A 20 -11.76 20.06 -29.96
CA GLY A 20 -13.10 20.53 -30.36
C GLY A 20 -14.03 20.72 -29.16
N LEU A 21 -13.95 19.84 -28.16
CA LEU A 21 -14.72 19.94 -26.92
C LEU A 21 -14.29 21.16 -26.10
N LEU A 22 -12.97 21.40 -25.99
CA LEU A 22 -12.43 22.54 -25.25
C LEU A 22 -12.74 23.88 -25.91
N ARG A 23 -12.74 23.94 -27.24
CA ARG A 23 -13.13 25.14 -28.01
C ARG A 23 -14.61 25.47 -27.79
N ASN A 24 -15.48 24.47 -27.88
CA ASN A 24 -16.92 24.64 -27.64
C ASN A 24 -17.19 25.06 -26.19
N ALA A 25 -16.53 24.42 -25.22
CA ALA A 25 -16.66 24.78 -23.82
C ALA A 25 -16.22 26.23 -23.58
N SER A 26 -15.07 26.63 -24.12
CA SER A 26 -14.54 28.00 -24.02
C SER A 26 -15.51 29.03 -24.59
N SER A 27 -16.05 28.77 -25.78
CA SER A 27 -17.04 29.64 -26.44
C SER A 27 -18.29 29.85 -25.56
N ARG A 28 -18.82 28.79 -24.95
CA ARG A 28 -19.96 28.90 -24.02
C ARG A 28 -19.64 29.78 -22.82
N VAL A 29 -18.46 29.65 -22.23
CA VAL A 29 -18.12 30.45 -21.03
C VAL A 29 -17.93 31.92 -21.39
N PHE A 30 -17.47 32.24 -22.61
CA PHE A 30 -17.42 33.63 -23.08
C PHE A 30 -18.79 34.27 -23.28
N ASN A 31 -19.81 33.48 -23.60
CA ASN A 31 -21.18 33.95 -23.82
C ASN A 31 -22.01 34.06 -22.54
N ILE A 32 -21.49 33.60 -21.38
CA ILE A 32 -22.17 33.71 -20.09
C ILE A 32 -21.69 34.99 -19.41
N SER A 33 -22.62 35.91 -19.13
CA SER A 33 -22.31 37.11 -18.39
C SER A 33 -22.02 36.77 -16.91
N ARG A 34 -21.23 37.61 -16.25
CA ARG A 34 -20.95 37.45 -14.80
C ARG A 34 -22.24 37.51 -13.98
N HIS A 35 -23.18 38.35 -14.39
CA HIS A 35 -24.49 38.48 -13.75
C HIS A 35 -25.20 37.12 -13.79
N ASP A 36 -25.40 36.55 -14.98
CA ASP A 36 -26.13 35.30 -15.16
C ASP A 36 -25.46 34.08 -14.50
N ALA A 37 -24.13 34.09 -14.40
CA ALA A 37 -23.39 33.04 -13.71
C ALA A 37 -23.61 33.02 -12.18
N LEU A 38 -23.98 34.16 -11.58
CA LEU A 38 -24.17 34.32 -10.14
C LEU A 38 -25.61 34.03 -9.69
N PHE A 39 -26.57 33.98 -10.62
CA PHE A 39 -27.96 33.63 -10.28
C PHE A 39 -28.19 32.12 -10.28
N PRO A 40 -28.83 31.57 -9.24
CA PRO A 40 -29.22 30.16 -9.22
C PRO A 40 -30.22 29.87 -10.35
N GLN A 41 -29.86 28.99 -11.28
CA GLN A 41 -30.82 28.51 -12.27
C GLN A 41 -31.81 27.52 -11.62
N SER A 42 -33.11 27.84 -11.67
CA SER A 42 -34.17 26.92 -11.25
C SER A 42 -34.23 25.73 -12.21
N ARG A 43 -33.68 24.58 -11.81
CA ARG A 43 -33.90 23.32 -12.52
C ARG A 43 -35.22 22.74 -12.06
N SER A 44 -36.24 22.76 -12.92
CA SER A 44 -37.43 21.93 -12.71
C SER A 44 -37.01 20.47 -12.85
N LYS A 45 -36.89 19.77 -11.72
CA LYS A 45 -36.78 18.31 -11.76
C LYS A 45 -38.20 17.78 -11.95
N PRO A 46 -38.51 17.09 -13.06
CA PRO A 46 -39.80 16.42 -13.15
C PRO A 46 -39.93 15.41 -12.01
N PRO A 47 -41.11 15.23 -11.41
CA PRO A 47 -41.35 14.15 -10.47
C PRO A 47 -41.02 12.84 -11.20
N CYS A 48 -40.00 12.15 -10.70
CA CYS A 48 -39.48 10.94 -11.28
C CYS A 48 -39.57 9.88 -10.21
N ASN A 49 -40.46 8.91 -10.40
CA ASN A 49 -40.59 7.77 -9.48
C ASN A 49 -39.46 6.78 -9.81
N PRO A 50 -38.43 6.64 -8.96
CA PRO A 50 -37.31 5.76 -9.27
C PRO A 50 -37.67 4.32 -8.93
N LEU A 51 -37.46 3.41 -9.87
CA LEU A 51 -37.49 1.97 -9.63
C LEU A 51 -36.06 1.47 -9.43
N ILE A 52 -35.71 1.10 -8.21
CA ILE A 52 -34.33 0.77 -7.84
C ILE A 52 -34.09 -0.74 -7.92
N PHE A 53 -33.17 -1.16 -8.78
CA PHE A 53 -32.73 -2.56 -8.92
C PHE A 53 -31.27 -2.74 -8.54
N THR A 54 -30.89 -3.88 -7.96
CA THR A 54 -29.48 -4.26 -7.87
C THR A 54 -28.98 -4.64 -9.26
N PHE A 55 -27.91 -4.01 -9.74
CA PHE A 55 -27.32 -4.38 -11.03
C PHE A 55 -26.84 -5.85 -11.02
N HIS A 56 -27.13 -6.60 -12.08
CA HIS A 56 -26.59 -7.94 -12.30
C HIS A 56 -26.26 -8.13 -13.79
N PRO A 57 -25.05 -8.61 -14.14
CA PRO A 57 -24.61 -8.71 -15.53
C PRO A 57 -25.46 -9.68 -16.37
N SER A 58 -26.06 -10.69 -15.74
CA SER A 58 -26.93 -11.67 -16.42
C SER A 58 -28.33 -11.17 -16.78
N ILE A 59 -28.69 -9.92 -16.42
CA ILE A 59 -30.00 -9.33 -16.77
C ILE A 59 -29.78 -8.16 -17.76
N PRO A 60 -29.45 -8.45 -19.02
CA PRO A 60 -29.42 -7.42 -20.04
C PRO A 60 -30.86 -6.95 -20.33
N ARG A 61 -31.04 -5.65 -20.61
CA ARG A 61 -32.29 -5.05 -21.14
C ARG A 61 -33.48 -4.94 -20.17
N LEU A 62 -33.25 -4.94 -18.85
CA LEU A 62 -34.31 -4.73 -17.85
C LEU A 62 -35.15 -3.45 -18.12
N GLY A 63 -34.53 -2.38 -18.61
CA GLY A 63 -35.25 -1.15 -18.97
C GLY A 63 -36.29 -1.34 -20.06
N LYS A 64 -36.02 -2.18 -21.07
CA LYS A 64 -36.97 -2.46 -22.16
C LYS A 64 -38.16 -3.26 -21.62
N LEU A 65 -37.89 -4.29 -20.81
CA LEU A 65 -38.93 -5.09 -20.17
C LEU A 65 -39.87 -4.26 -19.29
N ILE A 66 -39.32 -3.28 -18.55
CA ILE A 66 -40.14 -2.38 -17.72
C ILE A 66 -41.01 -1.47 -18.58
N MET A 67 -40.49 -0.94 -19.69
CA MET A 67 -41.29 -0.14 -20.63
C MET A 67 -42.40 -0.98 -21.26
N ASP A 68 -42.08 -2.19 -21.72
CA ASP A 68 -43.03 -3.12 -22.33
C ASP A 68 -44.11 -3.54 -21.32
N ALA A 69 -43.74 -3.86 -20.08
CA ALA A 69 -44.71 -4.19 -19.04
C ALA A 69 -45.59 -2.99 -18.63
N THR A 70 -45.01 -1.78 -18.60
CA THR A 70 -45.77 -0.58 -18.24
C THR A 70 -46.80 -0.20 -19.31
N SER A 71 -46.52 -0.47 -20.60
CA SER A 71 -47.48 -0.19 -21.67
C SER A 71 -48.78 -0.98 -21.52
N HIS A 72 -48.73 -2.18 -20.92
CA HIS A 72 -49.89 -2.99 -20.59
C HIS A 72 -50.63 -2.54 -19.31
N LEU A 73 -50.04 -1.63 -18.52
CA LEU A 73 -50.58 -1.15 -17.24
C LEU A 73 -51.17 0.27 -17.32
N VAL A 74 -51.16 0.89 -18.51
CA VAL A 74 -51.60 2.28 -18.76
C VAL A 74 -53.06 2.52 -18.38
N ASP A 75 -53.90 1.48 -18.40
CA ASP A 75 -55.32 1.55 -17.98
C ASP A 75 -55.52 1.67 -16.47
N SER A 76 -54.47 1.47 -15.67
CA SER A 76 -54.54 1.65 -14.22
C SER A 76 -54.32 3.13 -13.85
N LYS A 77 -55.28 3.73 -13.12
CA LYS A 77 -55.16 5.11 -12.57
C LYS A 77 -53.94 5.32 -11.64
N VAL A 78 -53.18 4.27 -11.35
CA VAL A 78 -52.10 4.22 -10.36
C VAL A 78 -50.72 4.47 -10.99
N ILE A 79 -50.49 4.07 -12.25
CA ILE A 79 -49.20 4.22 -12.94
C ILE A 79 -49.40 4.97 -14.26
N SER A 80 -49.34 6.30 -14.19
CA SER A 80 -49.49 7.17 -15.37
C SER A 80 -48.22 7.29 -16.23
N LYS A 81 -47.05 6.90 -15.69
CA LYS A 81 -45.76 6.98 -16.39
C LYS A 81 -44.82 5.87 -15.93
N ALA A 82 -44.06 5.31 -16.86
CA ALA A 82 -43.01 4.33 -16.55
C ALA A 82 -42.00 4.90 -15.53
N PRO A 83 -41.70 4.16 -14.46
CA PRO A 83 -40.73 4.60 -13.47
C PRO A 83 -39.32 4.61 -14.07
N ALA A 84 -38.47 5.52 -13.59
CA ALA A 84 -37.09 5.56 -14.03
C ALA A 84 -36.28 4.43 -13.38
N LEU A 85 -35.83 3.49 -14.22
CA LEU A 85 -34.96 2.42 -13.76
C LEU A 85 -33.62 3.00 -13.28
N THR A 86 -33.33 2.81 -12.00
CA THR A 86 -32.07 3.19 -11.37
C THR A 86 -31.38 1.95 -10.82
N TYR A 87 -30.08 1.83 -11.05
CA TYR A 87 -29.31 0.70 -10.54
C TYR A 87 -28.58 1.06 -9.25
N ARG A 88 -28.73 0.23 -8.21
CA ARG A 88 -27.79 0.20 -7.08
C ARG A 88 -26.67 -0.79 -7.37
N ARG A 89 -25.47 -0.46 -6.90
CA ARG A 89 -24.30 -1.33 -6.97
C ARG A 89 -24.54 -2.61 -6.15
N GLN A 90 -23.99 -3.73 -6.60
CA GLN A 90 -23.92 -4.94 -5.78
C GLN A 90 -23.11 -4.69 -4.49
N PRO A 91 -23.49 -5.31 -3.37
CA PRO A 91 -22.70 -5.23 -2.16
C PRO A 91 -21.31 -5.82 -2.44
N ASN A 92 -20.27 -5.05 -2.16
CA ASN A 92 -18.90 -5.53 -2.19
C ASN A 92 -18.54 -6.17 -0.83
N LEU A 93 -17.43 -6.91 -0.78
CA LEU A 93 -16.93 -7.51 0.47
C LEU A 93 -16.89 -6.49 1.62
N ARG A 94 -16.43 -5.26 1.35
CA ARG A 94 -16.38 -4.19 2.35
C ARG A 94 -17.75 -3.82 2.94
N SER A 95 -18.83 -3.93 2.17
CA SER A 95 -20.21 -3.66 2.63
C SER A 95 -20.87 -4.88 3.31
N LEU A 96 -20.41 -6.10 3.00
CA LEU A 96 -20.89 -7.34 3.62
C LEU A 96 -20.21 -7.59 4.97
N LEU A 97 -18.93 -7.21 5.09
CA LEU A 97 -18.16 -7.38 6.30
C LEU A 97 -18.61 -6.35 7.36
N VAL A 98 -19.20 -6.84 8.45
CA VAL A 98 -19.47 -6.03 9.64
C VAL A 98 -18.13 -5.55 10.20
N ARG A 99 -17.96 -4.24 10.33
CA ARG A 99 -16.82 -3.69 11.09
C ARG A 99 -16.93 -4.26 12.49
N SER A 100 -16.00 -5.13 12.88
CA SER A 100 -15.96 -5.59 14.26
C SER A 100 -15.80 -4.35 15.14
N ASN A 101 -16.72 -4.13 16.09
CA ASN A 101 -16.60 -3.08 17.11
C ASN A 101 -15.50 -3.40 18.13
N ARG A 102 -14.54 -4.25 17.75
CA ARG A 102 -13.24 -4.22 18.38
C ARG A 102 -12.56 -2.97 17.85
N SER A 103 -12.83 -1.87 18.52
CA SER A 103 -11.77 -0.90 18.80
C SER A 103 -10.66 -1.69 19.51
N ILE A 104 -9.85 -2.41 18.74
CA ILE A 104 -8.43 -2.53 19.04
C ILE A 104 -7.98 -1.08 18.87
N ARG A 105 -8.22 -0.27 19.89
CA ARG A 105 -7.44 0.93 20.12
C ARG A 105 -6.02 0.39 20.01
N PRO A 106 -5.26 0.69 18.95
CA PRO A 106 -3.90 0.22 18.90
C PRO A 106 -3.30 0.76 20.19
N GLN A 107 -2.87 -0.14 21.07
CA GLN A 107 -2.27 0.23 22.35
C GLN A 107 -0.97 0.96 22.02
N THR A 108 -1.02 2.21 21.51
CA THR A 108 0.13 3.00 21.06
C THR A 108 1.30 2.09 20.65
N LEU A 109 1.00 1.15 19.74
CA LEU A 109 1.95 0.08 19.44
C LEU A 109 3.05 0.81 18.69
N LEU A 110 4.21 0.94 19.35
CA LEU A 110 5.35 1.58 18.75
C LEU A 110 5.63 0.83 17.43
N PRO A 111 5.62 1.51 16.28
CA PRO A 111 5.88 0.87 15.01
C PRO A 111 7.25 0.22 15.05
N GLY A 112 7.32 -1.07 14.72
CA GLY A 112 8.55 -1.85 14.73
C GLY A 112 8.61 -3.00 15.70
N THR A 113 9.82 -3.55 15.81
CA THR A 113 10.11 -4.66 16.71
C THR A 113 10.30 -4.14 18.11
N THR A 114 9.44 -4.59 19.02
CA THR A 114 9.55 -4.28 20.45
C THR A 114 10.38 -5.33 21.19
N PRO A 115 10.99 -4.98 22.34
CA PRO A 115 11.64 -5.95 23.22
C PRO A 115 10.66 -7.04 23.66
N CYS A 116 11.11 -8.30 23.74
CA CYS A 116 10.27 -9.43 24.14
C CYS A 116 10.06 -9.57 25.67
N GLY A 117 10.60 -8.65 26.48
CA GLY A 117 10.52 -8.67 27.94
C GLY A 117 11.33 -9.76 28.66
N ALA A 118 12.04 -10.64 27.93
CA ALA A 118 12.87 -11.66 28.57
C ALA A 118 14.18 -11.04 29.13
N PRO A 119 14.54 -11.31 30.40
CA PRO A 119 15.58 -10.57 31.13
C PRO A 119 16.98 -10.68 30.52
N LYS A 120 17.29 -11.80 29.84
CA LYS A 120 18.61 -12.08 29.26
C LYS A 120 18.61 -12.05 27.72
N CYS A 121 17.59 -11.47 27.08
CA CYS A 121 17.53 -11.46 25.62
C CYS A 121 18.53 -10.46 25.02
N LEU A 122 19.63 -10.97 24.46
CA LEU A 122 20.67 -10.16 23.83
C LEU A 122 20.22 -9.45 22.55
N THR A 123 19.11 -9.84 21.93
CA THR A 123 18.58 -9.18 20.73
C THR A 123 17.79 -7.92 21.05
N CYS A 124 17.14 -7.86 22.22
CA CYS A 124 16.28 -6.74 22.60
C CYS A 124 17.03 -5.39 22.63
N LYS A 125 18.32 -5.39 22.99
CA LYS A 125 19.13 -4.15 22.98
C LYS A 125 19.41 -3.61 21.57
N HIS A 126 19.20 -4.41 20.53
CA HIS A 126 19.41 -4.06 19.13
C HIS A 126 18.12 -3.80 18.37
N THR A 127 16.94 -3.94 18.99
CA THR A 127 15.69 -3.70 18.29
C THR A 127 15.50 -2.21 18.02
N GLY A 128 15.13 -1.87 16.78
CA GLY A 128 14.81 -0.51 16.39
C GLY A 128 14.80 -0.36 14.87
N PRO A 129 13.87 0.42 14.31
CA PRO A 129 13.82 0.65 12.87
C PRO A 129 15.00 1.53 12.41
N PRO A 130 15.48 1.35 11.17
CA PRO A 130 16.42 2.30 10.59
C PRO A 130 15.77 3.69 10.44
N PRO A 131 16.57 4.77 10.54
CA PRO A 131 16.08 6.11 10.25
C PRO A 131 15.62 6.19 8.78
N ASN A 132 14.50 6.88 8.55
CA ASN A 132 13.96 7.18 7.21
C ASN A 132 13.60 5.96 6.34
N LEU A 133 13.14 4.86 6.94
CA LEU A 133 12.64 3.72 6.16
C LEU A 133 11.38 4.13 5.35
N PRO A 134 11.36 4.01 4.01
CA PRO A 134 10.27 4.53 3.15
C PRO A 134 9.02 3.63 3.13
N MET A 135 8.82 2.80 4.16
CA MET A 135 7.73 1.84 4.23
C MET A 135 7.13 1.75 5.62
N ARG A 136 5.83 1.45 5.66
CA ARG A 136 5.13 1.23 6.92
C ARG A 136 5.65 -0.04 7.58
N ILE A 137 6.14 0.11 8.80
CA ILE A 137 6.64 -0.98 9.61
C ILE A 137 5.44 -1.64 10.31
N PRO A 138 5.34 -2.98 10.29
CA PRO A 138 4.26 -3.68 10.97
C PRO A 138 4.37 -3.48 12.48
N ASP A 139 3.23 -3.27 13.11
CA ASP A 139 3.09 -3.16 14.55
C ASP A 139 3.11 -4.56 15.19
N ASN A 140 3.35 -4.64 16.51
CA ASN A 140 3.16 -5.86 17.31
C ASN A 140 4.09 -7.05 16.98
N HIS A 141 5.36 -6.79 16.68
CA HIS A 141 6.39 -7.83 16.59
C HIS A 141 7.40 -7.71 17.72
N THR A 142 7.98 -8.85 18.11
CA THR A 142 9.09 -8.92 19.07
C THR A 142 10.23 -9.74 18.50
N CYS A 143 11.38 -9.77 19.17
CA CYS A 143 12.47 -10.66 18.78
C CYS A 143 12.16 -12.16 18.91
N LYS A 144 10.99 -12.54 19.47
CA LYS A 144 10.49 -13.92 19.48
C LYS A 144 9.60 -14.26 18.29
N SER A 145 9.20 -13.27 17.48
CA SER A 145 8.40 -13.51 16.26
C SER A 145 9.18 -14.34 15.25
N SER A 146 8.46 -15.14 14.47
CA SER A 146 8.96 -16.04 13.43
C SER A 146 8.22 -15.81 12.11
N ASN A 147 8.61 -16.52 11.04
CA ASN A 147 8.00 -16.42 9.71
C ASN A 147 7.85 -14.97 9.21
N LEU A 148 8.99 -14.32 9.00
CA LEU A 148 9.07 -12.89 8.76
C LEU A 148 10.26 -12.49 7.88
N ILE A 149 10.20 -11.25 7.42
CA ILE A 149 11.31 -10.54 6.77
C ILE A 149 11.73 -9.40 7.69
N TYR A 150 13.02 -9.27 7.91
CA TYR A 150 13.64 -8.27 8.76
C TYR A 150 14.67 -7.46 7.98
N ILE A 151 15.03 -6.32 8.56
CA ILE A 151 16.10 -5.46 8.10
C ILE A 151 17.17 -5.36 9.19
N ILE A 152 18.43 -5.43 8.81
CA ILE A 152 19.57 -5.04 9.65
C ILE A 152 20.10 -3.70 9.11
N SER A 153 20.33 -2.76 10.02
CA SER A 153 20.89 -1.45 9.69
C SER A 153 22.07 -1.11 10.60
N CYS A 154 22.93 -0.22 10.12
CA CYS A 154 24.06 0.30 10.88
C CYS A 154 23.70 1.68 11.46
N THR A 155 24.00 1.89 12.74
CA THR A 155 23.85 3.19 13.40
C THR A 155 24.81 4.27 12.86
N LEU A 156 25.94 3.88 12.27
CA LEU A 156 26.94 4.79 11.71
C LEU A 156 26.77 5.01 10.20
N CYS A 157 26.20 4.02 9.50
CA CYS A 157 25.95 4.06 8.05
C CYS A 157 24.46 3.90 7.78
N PRO A 158 23.64 4.97 7.93
CA PRO A 158 22.18 4.87 7.84
C PRO A 158 21.67 4.45 6.45
N THR A 159 22.49 4.60 5.41
CA THR A 159 22.18 4.21 4.04
C THR A 159 22.45 2.72 3.76
N LEU A 160 23.31 2.06 4.55
CA LEU A 160 23.67 0.66 4.35
C LEU A 160 22.69 -0.24 5.09
N LEU A 161 21.87 -0.95 4.31
CA LEU A 161 20.82 -1.83 4.79
C LEU A 161 21.06 -3.26 4.31
N TYR A 162 20.64 -4.23 5.12
CA TYR A 162 20.56 -5.64 4.78
C TYR A 162 19.13 -6.12 4.98
N ILE A 163 18.56 -6.83 4.02
CA ILE A 163 17.25 -7.47 4.13
C ILE A 163 17.44 -8.97 4.22
N GLY A 164 16.75 -9.62 5.13
CA GLY A 164 16.79 -11.07 5.29
C GLY A 164 15.44 -11.65 5.65
N GLU A 165 15.16 -12.87 5.18
CA GLU A 165 14.05 -13.67 5.67
C GLU A 165 14.45 -14.59 6.83
N THR A 166 13.46 -15.02 7.60
CA THR A 166 13.59 -16.21 8.46
C THR A 166 12.25 -16.87 8.72
N ASP A 167 12.25 -18.21 8.70
CA ASP A 167 11.15 -19.01 9.25
C ASP A 167 11.25 -19.16 10.78
N ARG A 168 12.48 -19.09 11.30
CA ARG A 168 12.81 -19.26 12.72
C ARG A 168 12.54 -17.97 13.51
N ARG A 169 12.78 -17.99 14.83
CA ARG A 169 12.57 -16.79 15.65
C ARG A 169 13.65 -15.75 15.33
N LEU A 170 13.26 -14.48 15.27
CA LEU A 170 14.17 -13.38 14.89
C LEU A 170 15.45 -13.33 15.73
N HIS A 171 15.36 -13.56 17.04
CA HIS A 171 16.53 -13.55 17.91
C HIS A 171 17.54 -14.66 17.60
N GLU A 172 17.09 -15.82 17.13
CA GLU A 172 17.97 -16.93 16.72
C GLU A 172 18.74 -16.53 15.47
N ARG A 173 18.03 -15.99 14.47
CA ARG A 173 18.64 -15.51 13.23
C ARG A 173 19.61 -14.35 13.47
N PHE A 174 19.26 -13.41 14.35
CA PHE A 174 20.13 -12.29 14.69
C PHE A 174 21.37 -12.72 15.50
N ARG A 175 21.23 -13.73 16.37
CA ARG A 175 22.38 -14.32 17.08
C ARG A 175 23.41 -14.90 16.11
N GLU A 176 22.96 -15.52 15.02
CA GLU A 176 23.84 -16.03 13.96
C GLU A 176 24.62 -14.90 13.30
N HIS A 177 23.93 -13.83 12.87
CA HIS A 177 24.60 -12.65 12.30
C HIS A 177 25.67 -12.08 13.24
N ARG A 178 25.34 -11.90 14.53
CA ARG A 178 26.30 -11.42 15.53
C ARG A 178 27.49 -12.35 15.69
N ARG A 179 27.26 -13.67 15.70
CA ARG A 179 28.35 -14.67 15.78
C ARG A 179 29.29 -14.56 14.59
N LEU A 180 28.76 -14.39 13.37
CA LEU A 180 29.58 -14.21 12.17
C LEU A 180 30.45 -12.95 12.28
N VAL A 181 29.90 -11.84 12.76
CA VAL A 181 30.67 -10.60 13.01
C VAL A 181 31.82 -10.83 14.00
N THR A 182 31.55 -11.52 15.12
CA THR A 182 32.58 -11.82 16.13
C THR A 182 33.69 -12.70 15.56
N LEU A 183 33.34 -13.75 14.81
CA LEU A 183 34.31 -14.66 14.19
C LEU A 183 35.14 -13.98 13.09
N GLU A 184 34.49 -13.14 12.27
CA GLU A 184 35.16 -12.36 11.22
C GLU A 184 36.19 -11.40 11.84
N ARG A 185 35.82 -10.67 12.90
CA ARG A 185 36.74 -9.78 13.63
C ARG A 185 37.93 -10.54 14.22
N ALA A 186 37.70 -11.75 14.72
CA ALA A 186 38.75 -12.58 15.29
C ALA A 186 39.66 -13.25 14.22
N GLY A 187 39.38 -13.07 12.93
CA GLY A 187 40.09 -13.76 11.84
C GLY A 187 39.84 -15.28 11.81
N GLN A 188 38.77 -15.75 12.47
CA GLN A 188 38.44 -17.17 12.63
C GLN A 188 37.31 -17.62 11.68
N LEU A 189 36.71 -16.69 10.93
CA LEU A 189 35.65 -17.04 10.00
C LEU A 189 36.23 -17.57 8.69
N LYS A 190 35.72 -18.73 8.26
CA LYS A 190 36.05 -19.29 6.94
C LYS A 190 35.51 -18.37 5.84
N HIS A 191 36.27 -18.27 4.74
CA HIS A 191 35.96 -17.33 3.65
C HIS A 191 34.59 -17.59 2.99
N ASP A 192 34.16 -18.84 2.86
CA ASP A 192 32.87 -19.28 2.33
C ASP A 192 31.65 -18.84 3.16
N LEU A 193 31.86 -18.61 4.46
CA LEU A 193 30.84 -18.14 5.40
C LEU A 193 30.83 -16.62 5.57
N SER A 194 31.80 -15.92 4.98
CA SER A 194 31.91 -14.47 5.08
C SER A 194 30.83 -13.78 4.25
N THR A 195 30.15 -12.82 4.87
CA THR A 195 29.05 -12.06 4.27
C THR A 195 29.38 -10.58 4.27
N HIS A 196 28.74 -9.78 3.40
CA HIS A 196 28.90 -8.33 3.47
C HIS A 196 28.47 -7.75 4.83
N VAL A 197 27.50 -8.37 5.50
CA VAL A 197 27.12 -8.03 6.88
C VAL A 197 28.27 -8.28 7.84
N SER A 198 28.89 -9.49 7.83
CA SER A 198 30.01 -9.79 8.73
C SER A 198 31.20 -8.88 8.49
N LYS A 199 31.58 -8.67 7.22
CA LYS A 199 32.68 -7.77 6.81
C LYS A 199 32.43 -6.32 7.21
N HIS A 200 31.22 -5.81 7.01
CA HIS A 200 30.89 -4.43 7.37
C HIS A 200 31.01 -4.20 8.88
N PHE A 201 30.38 -5.06 9.69
CA PHE A 201 30.37 -4.89 11.14
C PHE A 201 31.64 -5.40 11.84
N SER A 202 32.58 -6.04 11.14
CA SER A 202 33.92 -6.37 11.65
C SER A 202 34.97 -5.30 11.29
N SER A 203 34.64 -4.37 10.39
CA SER A 203 35.55 -3.31 9.93
C SER A 203 35.91 -2.30 11.03
N THR A 204 36.91 -1.46 10.76
CA THR A 204 37.33 -0.39 11.67
C THR A 204 36.15 0.55 12.00
N ASN A 205 36.05 0.95 13.26
CA ASN A 205 34.96 1.76 13.82
C ASN A 205 33.56 1.11 13.81
N HIS A 206 33.42 -0.14 13.38
CA HIS A 206 32.15 -0.86 13.37
C HIS A 206 32.19 -2.08 14.30
N SER A 207 31.05 -2.34 14.94
CA SER A 207 30.84 -3.51 15.78
C SER A 207 29.41 -4.03 15.74
N GLU A 208 29.21 -5.20 16.33
CA GLU A 208 27.88 -5.75 16.53
C GLU A 208 26.99 -4.83 17.39
N LEU A 209 27.57 -3.95 18.20
CA LEU A 209 26.84 -2.93 18.96
C LEU A 209 26.18 -1.89 18.05
N ASN A 210 26.74 -1.67 16.86
CA ASN A 210 26.21 -0.73 15.88
C ASN A 210 25.06 -1.33 15.05
N MET A 211 24.77 -2.63 15.19
CA MET A 211 23.69 -3.31 14.49
C MET A 211 22.34 -2.97 15.14
N ARG A 212 21.37 -2.61 14.29
CA ARG A 212 19.94 -2.55 14.64
C ARG A 212 19.15 -3.53 13.82
N ILE A 213 18.11 -4.13 14.40
CA ILE A 213 17.23 -5.07 13.72
C ILE A 213 15.77 -4.69 13.88
N CYS A 214 15.03 -4.77 12.77
CA CYS A 214 13.58 -4.50 12.75
C CYS A 214 12.86 -5.46 11.81
N VAL A 215 11.67 -5.91 12.19
CA VAL A 215 10.75 -6.65 11.32
C VAL A 215 10.11 -5.66 10.37
N ILE A 216 10.04 -6.00 9.08
CA ILE A 216 9.42 -5.15 8.06
C ILE A 216 8.20 -5.81 7.40
N LYS A 217 8.08 -7.15 7.47
CA LYS A 217 6.91 -7.89 6.99
C LYS A 217 6.83 -9.26 7.64
N SER A 218 5.63 -9.83 7.80
CA SER A 218 5.38 -11.10 8.46
C SER A 218 4.11 -11.78 7.94
N GLY A 219 3.82 -12.99 8.42
CA GLY A 219 2.53 -13.67 8.17
C GLY A 219 2.45 -14.35 6.80
N PHE A 220 3.56 -14.89 6.31
CA PHE A 220 3.61 -15.55 5.01
C PHE A 220 3.00 -16.96 5.07
N HIS A 221 2.19 -17.32 4.08
CA HIS A 221 1.60 -18.67 4.03
C HIS A 221 2.59 -19.74 3.58
N THR A 222 3.56 -19.38 2.73
CA THR A 222 4.54 -20.32 2.19
C THR A 222 5.95 -19.75 2.21
N PRO A 223 7.00 -20.58 2.37
CA PRO A 223 8.38 -20.14 2.26
C PRO A 223 8.68 -19.45 0.92
N THR A 224 8.12 -19.95 -0.18
CA THR A 224 8.29 -19.38 -1.51
C THR A 224 7.74 -17.95 -1.60
N SER A 225 6.57 -17.69 -1.01
CA SER A 225 6.00 -16.34 -0.98
C SER A 225 6.87 -15.37 -0.18
N ARG A 226 7.47 -15.83 0.92
CA ARG A 226 8.39 -15.05 1.75
C ARG A 226 9.68 -14.72 1.02
N LYS A 227 10.32 -15.70 0.38
CA LYS A 227 11.51 -15.49 -0.46
C LYS A 227 11.27 -14.57 -1.65
N LYS A 228 10.14 -14.73 -2.35
CA LYS A 228 9.78 -13.83 -3.47
C LYS A 228 9.61 -12.39 -2.99
N GLU A 229 9.01 -12.21 -1.82
CA GLU A 229 8.84 -10.89 -1.22
C GLU A 229 10.17 -10.31 -0.72
N GLU A 230 11.05 -11.11 -0.13
CA GLU A 230 12.40 -10.71 0.26
C GLU A 230 13.17 -10.16 -0.95
N ASN A 231 13.22 -10.90 -2.06
CA ASN A 231 13.87 -10.47 -3.29
C ASN A 231 13.28 -9.16 -3.83
N ARG A 232 11.95 -9.03 -3.79
CA ARG A 232 11.27 -7.79 -4.19
C ARG A 232 11.70 -6.61 -3.33
N LEU A 233 11.83 -6.80 -2.01
CA LEU A 233 12.25 -5.74 -1.09
C LEU A 233 13.74 -5.40 -1.26
N ILE A 234 14.61 -6.38 -1.48
CA ILE A 234 16.04 -6.16 -1.79
C ILE A 234 16.18 -5.27 -3.02
N PHE A 235 15.46 -5.59 -4.09
CA PHE A 235 15.47 -4.81 -5.32
C PHE A 235 14.91 -3.39 -5.13
N ASN A 236 13.72 -3.28 -4.52
CA ASN A 236 13.05 -1.99 -4.36
C ASN A 236 13.81 -1.02 -3.44
N LEU A 237 14.44 -1.55 -2.38
CA LEU A 237 15.19 -0.75 -1.41
C LEU A 237 16.68 -0.64 -1.77
N LYS A 238 17.11 -1.21 -2.91
CA LYS A 238 18.48 -1.16 -3.42
C LYS A 238 19.51 -1.60 -2.38
N THR A 239 19.22 -2.68 -1.65
CA THR A 239 20.09 -3.15 -0.57
C THR A 239 21.20 -4.09 -1.06
N GLU A 240 21.35 -4.28 -2.37
CA GLU A 240 22.43 -5.06 -2.97
C GLU A 240 23.78 -4.33 -2.89
N PHE A 241 24.85 -5.09 -2.71
CA PHE A 241 26.21 -4.58 -2.72
C PHE A 241 26.56 -3.96 -4.09
N PRO A 242 27.18 -2.76 -4.15
CA PRO A 242 27.83 -2.04 -3.05
C PRO A 242 26.95 -1.04 -2.29
N SER A 243 25.74 -0.74 -2.78
CA SER A 243 24.85 0.26 -2.17
C SER A 243 24.18 -0.22 -0.88
N GLY A 244 24.16 -1.53 -0.64
CA GLY A 244 23.76 -2.14 0.62
C GLY A 244 24.59 -3.39 0.95
N LEU A 245 24.03 -4.26 1.79
CA LEU A 245 24.73 -5.39 2.38
C LEU A 245 24.22 -6.77 1.90
N ASN A 246 23.22 -6.81 1.01
CA ASN A 246 22.81 -8.05 0.36
C ASN A 246 23.79 -8.42 -0.75
N MET A 247 24.02 -9.71 -0.97
CA MET A 247 24.69 -10.15 -2.19
C MET A 247 23.82 -9.84 -3.41
N LYS A 248 24.46 -9.65 -4.58
CA LYS A 248 23.74 -9.48 -5.84
C LYS A 248 22.84 -10.69 -6.09
N LEU A 249 21.58 -10.43 -6.40
CA LEU A 249 20.63 -11.47 -6.77
C LEU A 249 21.01 -12.01 -8.14
N THR A 250 21.48 -13.26 -8.18
CA THR A 250 21.67 -13.98 -9.45
C THR A 250 20.32 -14.55 -9.88
N PHE A 251 19.62 -13.85 -10.76
CA PHE A 251 18.46 -14.41 -11.46
C PHE A 251 18.98 -15.39 -12.51
N GLY A 252 19.02 -16.68 -12.16
CA GLY A 252 19.21 -17.74 -13.15
C GLY A 252 17.98 -17.79 -14.04
N TYR A 253 18.18 -17.56 -15.34
CA TYR A 253 17.22 -17.87 -16.40
C TYR A 253 17.30 -19.36 -16.75
#